data_AF-A0AAN7MT03-F1
#
_entry.id   AF-A0AAN7MT03-F1
#
_cell.length_a   1.000
_cell.length_b   1.000
_cell.length_c   1.000
_cell.angle_alpha   90.00
_cell.angle_beta   90.00
_cell.angle_gamma   90.00
#
_symmetry.space_group_name_H-M   'P 1'
#
loop_
_entity.id
_entity.type
_entity.pdbx_description
1 polymer ?
#
loop_
_entity_poly.entity_id
_entity_poly.type
_entity_poly.pdbx_seq_one_letter_code
_entity_poly.pdbx_strand_id
1 'polypeptide(L)'
;MFSHFQESRAPSRGQREKIRRAKAKLELSLAAAIKDNKKHFFKYISSKRRAKENLQPLVDGGGNTVTKDEEKAEVLNAFFSSVFNSRADCSLGTQPLELEDRDRDQNGAPIIQGEMVSDLLHH
;
A
#
# COMPACT_ATOMS: atom_id res chain seq x y z
N MET A 1 -19.04 46.03 -0.21
CA MET A 1 -19.48 44.61 -0.24
C MET A 1 -18.32 43.76 0.21
N PHE A 2 -18.28 43.34 1.48
CA PHE A 2 -17.38 42.27 1.92
C PHE A 2 -18.24 41.12 2.43
N SER A 3 -18.06 39.98 1.78
CA SER A 3 -18.85 38.77 2.00
C SER A 3 -18.62 38.23 3.41
N HIS A 4 -19.70 37.89 4.10
CA HIS A 4 -19.67 37.22 5.39
C HIS A 4 -19.09 35.82 5.21
N PHE A 5 -17.80 35.63 5.53
CA PHE A 5 -17.24 34.31 5.73
C PHE A 5 -17.77 33.78 7.06
N GLN A 6 -18.61 32.74 7.02
CA GLN A 6 -19.00 32.01 8.23
C GLN A 6 -17.87 31.07 8.64
N GLU A 7 -17.15 31.44 9.69
CA GLU A 7 -16.20 30.57 10.39
C GLU A 7 -16.96 29.38 11.00
N SER A 8 -16.78 28.17 10.45
CA SER A 8 -17.43 26.97 11.00
C SER A 8 -16.75 26.56 12.32
N ARG A 9 -17.44 26.73 13.45
CA ARG A 9 -16.92 26.36 14.78
C ARG A 9 -16.79 24.84 14.92
N ALA A 10 -15.64 24.38 15.42
CA ALA A 10 -15.41 22.97 15.71
C ALA A 10 -16.43 22.41 16.73
N PRO A 11 -16.97 21.18 16.53
CA PRO A 11 -17.99 20.61 17.40
C PRO A 11 -17.46 20.40 18.82
N SER A 12 -18.28 20.63 19.84
CA SER A 12 -17.92 20.48 21.26
C SER A 12 -17.60 19.03 21.65
N ARG A 13 -16.90 18.82 22.79
CA ARG A 13 -16.58 17.48 23.33
C ARG A 13 -17.82 16.58 23.43
N GLY A 14 -18.92 17.11 23.96
CA GLY A 14 -20.18 16.37 24.12
C GLY A 14 -20.85 16.00 22.79
N GLN A 15 -20.77 16.85 21.77
CA GLN A 15 -21.29 16.54 20.44
C GLN A 15 -20.46 15.45 19.75
N ARG A 16 -19.12 15.51 19.85
CA ARG A 16 -18.24 14.47 19.32
C ARG A 16 -18.52 13.11 19.94
N GLU A 17 -18.77 13.08 21.25
CA GLU A 17 -19.11 11.83 21.94
C GLU A 17 -20.42 11.22 21.44
N LYS A 18 -21.46 12.04 21.25
CA LYS A 18 -22.74 11.58 20.68
C LYS A 18 -22.54 10.98 19.29
N ILE A 19 -21.74 11.63 18.45
CA ILE A 19 -21.38 11.12 17.11
C ILE A 19 -20.65 9.77 17.22
N ARG A 20 -19.67 9.66 18.12
CA ARG A 20 -18.90 8.43 18.33
C ARG A 20 -19.81 7.27 18.77
N ARG A 21 -20.73 7.51 19.69
CA ARG A 21 -21.71 6.50 20.15
C ARG A 21 -22.67 6.07 19.06
N ALA A 22 -23.23 7.03 18.32
CA ALA A 22 -24.13 6.74 17.22
C ALA A 22 -23.43 5.91 16.13
N LYS A 23 -22.18 6.25 15.81
CA LYS A 23 -21.35 5.50 14.88
C LYS A 23 -21.09 4.07 15.36
N ALA A 24 -20.65 3.90 16.62
CA ALA A 24 -20.40 2.57 17.18
C ALA A 24 -21.65 1.68 17.19
N LYS A 25 -22.83 2.26 17.49
CA LYS A 25 -24.10 1.53 17.45
C LYS A 25 -24.44 1.04 16.05
N LEU A 26 -24.25 1.89 15.03
CA LEU A 26 -24.45 1.51 13.64
C LEU A 26 -23.48 0.40 13.20
N GLU A 27 -22.20 0.54 13.52
CA GLU A 27 -21.17 -0.45 13.17
C GLU A 27 -21.45 -1.81 13.82
N LEU A 28 -21.86 -1.82 15.09
CA LEU A 28 -22.26 -3.03 15.79
C LEU A 28 -23.47 -3.70 15.13
N SER A 29 -24.50 -2.94 14.74
CA SER A 29 -25.69 -3.53 14.10
C SER A 29 -25.35 -4.11 12.73
N LEU A 30 -24.47 -3.46 11.97
CA LEU A 30 -24.01 -3.95 10.67
C LEU A 30 -23.18 -5.23 10.84
N ALA A 31 -22.33 -5.31 11.85
CA ALA A 31 -21.52 -6.49 12.15
C ALA A 31 -22.39 -7.68 12.59
N ALA A 32 -23.39 -7.43 13.44
CA ALA A 32 -24.31 -8.46 13.89
C ALA A 32 -25.14 -9.05 12.73
N ALA A 33 -25.56 -8.21 11.79
CA ALA A 33 -26.39 -8.61 10.65
C ALA A 33 -25.57 -9.05 9.41
N ILE A 34 -24.30 -9.41 9.54
CA ILE A 34 -23.47 -9.81 8.37
C ILE A 34 -24.05 -11.02 7.64
N LYS A 35 -24.59 -11.99 8.39
CA LYS A 35 -25.16 -13.22 7.82
C LYS A 35 -26.42 -12.93 7.01
N ASP A 36 -27.32 -12.10 7.54
CA ASP A 36 -28.63 -11.83 6.93
C ASP A 36 -28.59 -10.66 5.94
N ASN A 37 -27.67 -9.71 6.13
CA ASN A 37 -27.60 -8.46 5.39
C ASN A 37 -26.18 -8.06 4.99
N LYS A 38 -25.48 -8.99 4.35
CA LYS A 38 -24.13 -8.82 3.82
C LYS A 38 -23.99 -7.56 2.94
N LYS A 39 -24.98 -7.26 2.10
CA LYS A 39 -24.96 -6.12 1.16
C LYS A 39 -24.77 -4.78 1.87
N HIS A 40 -25.48 -4.55 2.97
CA HIS A 40 -25.39 -3.28 3.69
C HIS A 40 -24.07 -3.12 4.42
N PHE A 41 -23.52 -4.21 4.97
CA PHE A 41 -22.18 -4.21 5.57
C PHE A 41 -21.11 -3.79 4.55
N PHE A 42 -21.03 -4.46 3.40
CA PHE A 42 -20.02 -4.13 2.38
C PHE A 42 -20.23 -2.75 1.76
N LYS A 43 -21.49 -2.29 1.63
CA LYS A 43 -21.79 -0.91 1.22
C LYS A 43 -21.23 0.10 2.23
N TYR A 44 -21.41 -0.13 3.52
CA TYR A 44 -20.87 0.74 4.58
C TYR A 44 -19.33 0.78 4.52
N ILE A 45 -18.67 -0.37 4.47
CA ILE A 45 -17.20 -0.46 4.36
C ILE A 45 -16.70 0.29 3.12
N SER A 46 -17.33 0.07 1.97
CA SER A 46 -16.97 0.75 0.71
C SER A 46 -17.15 2.27 0.79
N SER A 47 -18.16 2.75 1.53
CA SER A 47 -18.39 4.19 1.75
C SER A 47 -17.40 4.83 2.74
N LYS A 48 -16.80 4.04 3.63
CA LYS A 48 -15.83 4.50 4.65
C LYS A 48 -14.39 4.40 4.19
N ARG A 49 -14.08 3.47 3.28
CA ARG A 49 -12.83 3.48 2.55
C ARG A 49 -12.73 4.84 1.85
N ARG A 50 -11.67 5.62 2.15
CA ARG A 50 -11.30 6.79 1.34
C ARG A 50 -11.26 6.30 -0.11
N ALA A 51 -11.88 7.04 -1.03
CA ALA A 51 -11.95 6.66 -2.45
C ALA A 51 -10.64 5.97 -2.82
N LYS A 52 -10.74 4.73 -3.33
CA LYS A 52 -9.61 3.95 -3.86
C LYS A 52 -8.70 4.99 -4.50
N GLU A 53 -7.51 5.23 -3.93
CA GLU A 53 -6.53 6.09 -4.59
C GLU A 53 -6.50 5.53 -6.00
N ASN A 54 -7.05 6.31 -6.94
CA ASN A 54 -6.92 5.97 -8.33
C ASN A 54 -5.43 6.17 -8.51
N LEU A 55 -4.68 5.07 -8.37
CA LEU A 55 -3.28 5.02 -8.73
C LEU A 55 -3.23 5.78 -10.05
N GLN A 56 -2.48 6.89 -10.04
CA GLN A 56 -2.35 7.70 -11.23
C GLN A 56 -1.97 6.75 -12.36
N PRO A 57 -2.67 6.83 -13.51
CA PRO A 57 -2.35 5.95 -14.63
C PRO A 57 -0.85 6.02 -14.88
N LEU A 58 -0.21 4.85 -15.03
CA LEU A 58 1.22 4.80 -15.27
C LEU A 58 1.49 5.54 -16.57
N VAL A 59 2.44 6.47 -16.54
CA VAL A 59 2.86 7.22 -17.72
C VAL A 59 4.24 6.76 -18.15
N ASP A 60 4.45 6.66 -19.45
CA ASP A 60 5.78 6.39 -20.02
C ASP A 60 6.69 7.62 -19.94
N GLY A 61 7.93 7.48 -20.39
CA GLY A 61 8.89 8.60 -20.48
C GLY A 61 8.45 9.71 -21.44
N GLY A 62 7.48 9.46 -22.31
CA GLY A 62 6.86 10.44 -23.20
C GLY A 62 5.61 11.12 -22.61
N GLY A 63 5.21 10.78 -21.39
CA GLY A 63 4.01 11.31 -20.73
C GLY A 63 2.69 10.69 -21.21
N ASN A 64 2.73 9.62 -22.00
CA ASN A 64 1.52 8.92 -22.44
C ASN A 64 1.06 7.92 -21.39
N THR A 65 -0.26 7.78 -21.21
CA THR A 65 -0.81 6.76 -20.33
C THR A 65 -0.60 5.36 -20.92
N VAL A 66 0.05 4.50 -20.13
CA VAL A 66 0.34 3.12 -20.48
C VAL A 66 -0.87 2.25 -20.21
N THR A 67 -1.33 1.51 -21.24
CA THR A 67 -2.54 0.68 -21.15
C THR A 67 -2.24 -0.81 -21.20
N LYS A 68 -1.26 -1.24 -22.01
CA LYS A 68 -0.85 -2.64 -22.14
C LYS A 68 0.01 -3.08 -20.95
N ASP A 69 0.01 -4.37 -20.64
CA ASP A 69 0.69 -4.89 -19.46
C ASP A 69 2.20 -5.02 -19.68
N GLU A 70 2.64 -5.34 -20.89
CA GLU A 70 4.05 -5.39 -21.29
C GLU A 70 4.70 -4.01 -21.15
N GLU A 71 4.04 -2.98 -21.70
CA GLU A 71 4.52 -1.59 -21.60
C GLU A 71 4.61 -1.12 -20.14
N LYS A 72 3.68 -1.56 -19.26
CA LYS A 72 3.76 -1.24 -17.81
C LYS A 72 4.97 -1.90 -17.18
N ALA A 73 5.25 -3.15 -17.52
CA ALA A 73 6.40 -3.87 -17.00
C ALA A 73 7.71 -3.17 -17.43
N GLU A 74 7.81 -2.74 -18.68
CA GLU A 74 8.97 -2.00 -19.18
C GLU A 74 9.19 -0.66 -18.47
N VAL A 75 8.13 0.15 -18.31
CA VAL A 75 8.22 1.45 -17.62
C VAL A 75 8.63 1.28 -16.15
N LEU A 76 8.08 0.28 -15.46
CA LEU A 76 8.47 -0.02 -14.08
C LEU A 76 9.91 -0.54 -14.02
N ASN A 77 10.31 -1.44 -14.92
CA ASN A 77 11.65 -1.99 -14.96
C ASN A 77 12.71 -0.90 -15.21
N ALA A 78 12.42 0.03 -16.14
CA ALA A 78 13.28 1.19 -16.41
C ALA A 78 13.41 2.10 -15.18
N PHE A 79 12.29 2.37 -14.48
CA PHE A 79 12.30 3.15 -13.25
C PHE A 79 13.14 2.50 -12.15
N PHE A 80 12.93 1.21 -11.87
CA PHE A 80 13.73 0.50 -10.86
C PHE A 80 15.20 0.45 -11.25
N SER A 81 15.51 0.10 -12.50
CA SER A 81 16.90 0.10 -13.00
C SER A 81 17.57 1.46 -12.82
N SER A 82 16.86 2.57 -13.09
CA SER A 82 17.40 3.91 -12.88
C SER A 82 17.69 4.20 -11.40
N VAL A 83 16.77 3.82 -10.49
CA VAL A 83 16.96 4.00 -9.04
C VAL A 83 18.17 3.20 -8.54
N PHE A 84 18.30 1.94 -8.97
CA PHE A 84 19.36 1.04 -8.51
C PHE A 84 20.72 1.28 -9.18
N ASN A 85 20.77 1.80 -10.41
CA ASN A 85 22.02 2.06 -11.13
C ASN A 85 22.57 3.48 -10.89
N SER A 86 21.92 4.30 -10.06
CA SER A 86 22.32 5.68 -9.78
C SER A 86 23.55 5.84 -8.87
N ARG A 87 24.15 4.74 -8.39
CA ARG A 87 25.33 4.80 -7.51
C ARG A 87 26.37 3.74 -7.83
N ALA A 88 26.97 3.82 -9.02
CA ALA A 88 28.22 3.15 -9.32
C ALA A 88 29.48 3.97 -8.94
N ASP A 89 29.32 5.23 -8.48
CA ASP A 89 30.46 6.08 -8.09
C ASP A 89 30.65 6.18 -6.56
N CYS A 90 30.02 5.30 -5.79
CA CYS A 90 30.45 5.07 -4.41
C CYS A 90 30.90 3.63 -4.32
N SER A 91 32.22 3.43 -4.37
CA SER A 91 32.92 2.17 -4.19
C SER A 91 32.30 1.36 -3.04
N LEU A 92 31.41 0.43 -3.37
CA LEU A 92 30.97 -0.60 -2.46
C LEU A 92 31.16 -1.91 -3.19
N GLY A 93 32.22 -2.59 -2.75
CA GLY A 93 32.76 -3.77 -3.40
C GLY A 93 31.72 -4.84 -3.64
N THR A 94 31.79 -5.38 -4.85
CA THR A 94 31.57 -6.78 -5.20
C THR A 94 30.44 -7.49 -4.45
N GLN A 95 29.22 -7.37 -4.96
CA GLN A 95 28.38 -8.55 -5.13
C GLN A 95 27.60 -8.44 -6.45
N PRO A 96 27.87 -9.31 -7.45
CA PRO A 96 27.03 -9.43 -8.62
C PRO A 96 25.68 -10.05 -8.22
N LEU A 97 24.58 -9.33 -8.45
CA LEU A 97 23.26 -9.94 -8.47
C LEU A 97 23.12 -10.62 -9.84
N GLU A 98 23.61 -11.86 -9.94
CA GLU A 98 23.39 -12.71 -11.12
C GLU A 98 21.89 -13.00 -11.24
N LEU A 99 21.26 -12.42 -12.26
CA LEU A 99 19.97 -12.84 -12.77
C LEU A 99 20.26 -13.89 -13.85
N GLU A 100 20.59 -15.11 -13.42
CA GLU A 100 20.78 -16.24 -14.34
C GLU A 100 19.43 -16.69 -14.90
N ASP A 101 19.28 -16.53 -16.21
CA ASP A 101 18.29 -17.19 -17.06
C ASP A 101 18.63 -18.69 -17.10
N ARG A 102 17.92 -19.52 -16.33
CA ARG A 102 18.02 -20.98 -16.45
C ARG A 102 16.68 -21.62 -16.72
N ASP A 103 16.58 -22.04 -17.97
CA ASP A 103 15.71 -23.07 -18.51
C ASP A 103 15.62 -24.30 -17.56
N ARG A 104 14.40 -24.56 -17.10
CA ARG A 104 13.78 -25.86 -16.77
C ARG A 104 14.71 -27.01 -16.32
N ASP A 105 14.76 -27.29 -15.00
CA ASP A 105 14.33 -28.59 -14.44
C ASP A 105 14.38 -28.64 -12.90
N GLN A 106 13.47 -29.44 -12.34
CA GLN A 106 13.00 -29.41 -10.96
C GLN A 106 13.89 -30.21 -9.98
N ASN A 107 13.75 -29.86 -8.70
CA ASN A 107 14.08 -30.62 -7.47
C ASN A 107 15.38 -30.24 -6.74
N GLY A 108 15.26 -29.25 -5.88
CA GLY A 108 16.05 -29.10 -4.66
C GLY A 108 15.32 -28.12 -3.75
N ALA A 109 14.73 -28.59 -2.65
CA ALA A 109 14.16 -27.70 -1.65
C ALA A 109 15.27 -26.75 -1.15
N PRO A 110 15.03 -25.43 -1.02
CA PRO A 110 16.03 -24.55 -0.44
C PRO A 110 16.18 -24.94 1.04
N ILE A 111 17.39 -25.41 1.38
CA ILE A 111 17.79 -25.67 2.77
C ILE A 111 17.80 -24.32 3.47
N ILE A 112 16.78 -24.07 4.28
CA ILE A 112 16.77 -23.00 5.27
C ILE A 112 17.92 -23.35 6.23
N GLN A 113 19.04 -22.63 6.16
CA GLN A 113 20.02 -22.70 7.24
C GLN A 113 19.41 -22.01 8.46
N GLY A 114 18.97 -22.85 9.39
CA GLY A 114 18.54 -22.44 10.71
C GLY A 114 19.72 -21.92 11.53
N GLU A 115 19.45 -20.84 12.24
CA GLU A 115 20.03 -20.48 13.54
C GLU A 115 21.55 -20.21 13.62
N MET A 116 21.88 -18.95 13.88
CA MET A 116 22.85 -18.60 14.92
C MET A 116 22.24 -17.55 15.84
N VAL A 117 21.71 -18.02 16.98
CA VAL A 117 21.49 -17.24 18.20
C VAL A 117 22.67 -17.52 19.14
N SER A 118 23.01 -16.54 19.99
CA SER A 118 24.09 -16.49 21.00
C SER A 118 25.41 -15.94 20.42
N ASP A 119 26.04 -14.86 20.92
CA ASP A 119 25.97 -14.15 22.20
C ASP A 119 26.41 -12.69 22.01
N LEU A 120 25.62 -11.73 22.54
CA LEU A 120 26.15 -10.42 22.87
C LEU A 120 25.33 -9.76 23.99
N LEU A 121 25.35 -10.38 25.17
CA LEU A 121 25.04 -9.69 26.42
C LEU A 121 26.03 -10.16 27.50
N HIS A 122 27.28 -9.73 27.34
CA HIS A 122 28.17 -9.50 28.47
C HIS A 122 28.88 -8.17 28.26
N HIS A 123 28.26 -7.11 28.76
CA HIS A 123 28.97 -6.03 29.41
C HIS A 123 28.07 -5.44 30.52
#